data_AF-A0A966A7T8-F1
#
_entry.id   AF-A0A966A7T8-F1
#
_cell.length_a   1.000
_cell.length_b   1.000
_cell.length_c   1.000
_cell.angle_alpha   90.00
_cell.angle_beta   90.00
_cell.angle_gamma   90.00
#
_symmetry.space_group_name_H-M   'P 1'
#
loop_
_entity.id
_entity.type
_entity.pdbx_description
1 polymer ?
#
loop_
_entity_poly.entity_id
_entity_poly.type
_entity_poly.pdbx_seq_one_letter_code
_entity_poly.pdbx_strand_id
1 'polypeptide(L)'
;MNHRIGRLIFGIGAGLVIAFLAFRWIEDPEPRIERQRQEAAVTAARQSLIAKLDIGQIEIVDPLAPDRQVGKTYVYRAQDGWEVSGYYRRGPSDLWHPFLATLDNSLVLSHLKISDSALLDRGSGDGLLEVLP
;
A
#
# COMPACT_ATOMS: atom_id res chain seq x y z
N MET A 1 -5.86 -46.34 32.42
CA MET A 1 -6.81 -45.51 31.68
C MET A 1 -6.69 -45.85 30.20
N ASN A 2 -7.79 -46.16 29.50
CA ASN A 2 -7.73 -46.80 28.18
C ASN A 2 -7.21 -45.82 27.11
N HIS A 3 -6.00 -46.01 26.60
CA HIS A 3 -5.32 -45.07 25.68
C HIS A 3 -6.14 -44.72 24.43
N ARG A 4 -7.05 -45.61 24.00
CA ARG A 4 -8.01 -45.35 22.90
C ARG A 4 -9.00 -44.24 23.21
N ILE A 5 -9.51 -44.19 24.45
CA ILE A 5 -10.49 -43.18 24.89
C ILE A 5 -9.80 -41.82 25.00
N GLY A 6 -8.58 -41.77 25.55
CA GLY A 6 -7.79 -40.53 25.63
C GLY A 6 -7.50 -39.92 24.26
N ARG A 7 -7.14 -40.75 23.27
CA ARG A 7 -6.89 -40.28 21.89
C ARG A 7 -8.15 -39.71 21.23
N LEU A 8 -9.31 -40.30 21.51
CA LEU A 8 -10.60 -39.87 20.96
C LEU A 8 -11.04 -38.53 21.56
N ILE A 9 -10.94 -38.37 22.87
CA ILE A 9 -11.23 -37.11 23.56
C ILE A 9 -10.29 -35.99 23.07
N PHE A 10 -9.00 -36.29 22.94
CA PHE A 10 -8.03 -35.32 22.43
C PHE A 10 -8.35 -34.89 21.00
N GLY A 11 -8.67 -35.84 20.11
CA GLY A 11 -9.02 -35.53 18.72
C GLY A 11 -10.26 -34.65 18.61
N ILE A 12 -11.30 -34.92 19.40
CA ILE A 12 -12.50 -34.08 19.45
C ILE A 12 -12.17 -32.69 20.00
N GLY A 13 -11.42 -32.62 21.11
CA GLY A 13 -11.03 -31.35 21.71
C GLY A 13 -10.21 -30.47 20.77
N ALA A 14 -9.18 -31.03 20.12
CA ALA A 14 -8.37 -30.32 19.15
C ALA A 14 -9.19 -29.88 17.93
N GLY A 15 -10.08 -30.74 17.43
CA GLY A 15 -10.98 -30.40 16.32
C GLY A 15 -11.91 -29.22 16.64
N LEU A 16 -12.49 -29.20 17.84
CA LEU A 16 -13.34 -28.09 18.29
C LEU A 16 -12.56 -26.78 18.44
N VAL A 17 -11.32 -26.82 18.96
CA VAL A 17 -10.46 -25.64 19.08
C VAL A 17 -10.11 -25.07 17.70
N ILE A 18 -9.71 -25.93 16.76
CA ILE A 18 -9.39 -25.51 15.39
C ILE A 18 -10.63 -24.91 14.71
N ALA A 19 -11.79 -25.56 14.84
CA ALA A 19 -13.05 -25.06 14.27
C ALA A 19 -13.44 -23.70 14.85
N PHE A 20 -13.29 -23.50 16.16
CA PHE A 20 -13.56 -22.22 16.83
C PHE A 20 -12.62 -21.10 16.35
N LEU A 21 -11.32 -21.39 16.25
CA LEU A 21 -10.34 -20.42 15.74
C LEU A 21 -10.60 -20.05 14.28
N ALA A 22 -10.93 -21.04 13.43
CA ALA A 22 -11.29 -20.79 12.05
C ALA A 22 -12.57 -19.94 11.93
N PHE A 23 -13.58 -20.23 12.75
CA PHE A 23 -14.81 -19.45 12.82
C PHE A 23 -14.53 -17.98 13.20
N ARG A 24 -13.74 -17.75 14.27
CA ARG A 24 -13.35 -16.40 14.68
C ARG A 24 -12.60 -15.65 13.59
N TRP A 25 -11.70 -16.31 12.86
CA TRP A 25 -10.94 -15.71 11.78
C TRP A 25 -11.82 -15.31 10.57
N ILE A 26 -12.84 -16.12 10.25
CA ILE A 26 -13.78 -15.82 9.15
C ILE A 26 -14.71 -14.66 9.53
N GLU A 27 -15.15 -14.60 10.79
CA GLU A 27 -16.00 -13.52 11.28
C GLU A 27 -15.26 -12.19 11.45
N ASP A 28 -13.94 -12.22 11.66
CA ASP A 28 -13.14 -11.01 11.83
C ASP A 28 -13.14 -10.17 10.53
N PRO A 29 -13.79 -8.99 10.52
CA PRO A 29 -13.80 -8.13 9.35
C PRO A 29 -12.54 -7.25 9.28
N GLU A 30 -11.75 -7.17 10.36
CA GLU A 30 -10.66 -6.21 10.52
C GLU A 30 -9.60 -6.33 9.41
N PRO A 31 -9.12 -7.53 9.02
CA PRO A 31 -8.15 -7.64 7.91
C PRO A 31 -8.70 -7.16 6.56
N ARG A 32 -10.00 -7.38 6.32
CA ARG A 32 -10.67 -6.94 5.07
C ARG A 32 -10.84 -5.44 5.04
N ILE A 33 -11.29 -4.85 6.15
CA ILE A 33 -11.44 -3.40 6.28
C ILE A 33 -10.08 -2.71 6.13
N GLU A 34 -9.04 -3.25 6.76
CA GLU A 34 -7.69 -2.70 6.64
C GLU A 34 -7.16 -2.78 5.22
N ARG A 35 -7.39 -3.91 4.54
CA ARG A 35 -7.02 -4.06 3.12
C ARG A 35 -7.74 -3.03 2.24
N GLN A 36 -9.04 -2.82 2.45
CA GLN A 36 -9.82 -1.81 1.72
C GLN A 36 -9.27 -0.39 1.95
N ARG A 37 -8.84 -0.06 3.17
CA ARG A 37 -8.22 1.24 3.47
C ARG A 37 -6.87 1.40 2.77
N GLN A 38 -6.04 0.36 2.76
CA GLN A 38 -4.78 0.36 2.00
C GLN A 38 -5.03 0.57 0.50
N GLU A 39 -6.02 -0.13 -0.07
CA GLU A 39 -6.39 0.02 -1.48
C GLU A 39 -6.88 1.43 -1.81
N ALA A 40 -7.70 2.02 -0.92
CA ALA A 40 -8.15 3.40 -1.05
C ALA A 40 -6.97 4.40 -0.97
N ALA A 41 -6.05 4.20 -0.03
CA ALA A 41 -4.87 5.06 0.09
C ALA A 41 -3.95 4.99 -1.14
N VAL A 42 -3.67 3.80 -1.67
CA VAL A 42 -2.84 3.67 -2.88
C VAL A 42 -3.53 4.30 -4.09
N THR A 43 -4.84 4.13 -4.22
CA THR A 43 -5.62 4.75 -5.31
C THR A 43 -5.61 6.27 -5.22
N ALA A 44 -5.79 6.83 -4.02
CA ALA A 44 -5.73 8.28 -3.79
C ALA A 44 -4.32 8.84 -4.05
N ALA A 45 -3.27 8.14 -3.65
CA ALA A 45 -1.89 8.52 -3.95
C ALA A 45 -1.63 8.54 -5.46
N ARG A 46 -2.08 7.50 -6.18
CA ARG A 46 -1.97 7.41 -7.65
C ARG A 46 -2.66 8.59 -8.35
N GLN A 47 -3.89 8.89 -7.96
CA GLN A 47 -4.65 10.02 -8.51
C GLN A 47 -3.96 11.35 -8.21
N SER A 48 -3.49 11.53 -6.98
CA SER A 48 -2.77 12.75 -6.56
C SER A 48 -1.46 12.92 -7.32
N LEU A 49 -0.70 11.85 -7.54
CA LEU A 49 0.52 11.85 -8.35
C LEU A 49 0.22 12.31 -9.79
N ILE A 50 -0.75 11.68 -10.45
CA ILE A 50 -1.13 12.03 -11.82
C ILE A 50 -1.54 13.51 -11.91
N ALA A 51 -2.38 13.95 -10.97
CA ALA A 51 -2.87 15.34 -10.93
C ALA A 51 -1.75 16.35 -10.66
N LYS A 52 -0.78 16.02 -9.80
CA LYS A 52 0.34 16.90 -9.47
C LYS A 52 1.38 17.00 -10.59
N LEU A 53 1.64 15.88 -11.25
CA LEU A 53 2.64 15.85 -12.30
C LEU A 53 2.11 16.45 -13.60
N ASP A 54 0.82 16.31 -13.93
CA ASP A 54 0.19 16.88 -15.14
C ASP A 54 1.02 16.64 -16.43
N ILE A 55 1.62 15.46 -16.55
CA ILE A 55 2.55 15.08 -17.62
C ILE A 55 1.94 14.10 -18.63
N GLY A 56 0.61 14.02 -18.68
CA GLY A 56 -0.11 13.11 -19.57
C GLY A 56 -0.11 11.65 -19.09
N GLN A 57 -0.02 10.70 -20.02
CA GLN A 57 -0.01 9.27 -19.68
C GLN A 57 1.32 8.87 -19.03
N ILE A 58 1.24 8.38 -17.79
CA ILE A 58 2.36 7.79 -17.07
C ILE A 58 2.07 6.33 -16.75
N GLU A 59 3.13 5.53 -16.72
CA GLU A 59 3.09 4.18 -16.16
C GLU A 59 3.45 4.27 -14.68
N ILE A 60 2.78 3.48 -13.85
CA ILE A 60 2.92 3.53 -12.39
C ILE A 60 3.08 2.11 -11.86
N VAL A 61 4.09 1.90 -11.03
CA VAL A 61 4.27 0.71 -10.19
C VAL A 61 4.03 1.12 -8.74
N ASP A 62 3.03 0.51 -8.12
CA ASP A 62 2.61 0.80 -6.75
C ASP A 62 2.17 -0.50 -6.03
N PRO A 63 1.81 -0.45 -4.74
CA PRO A 63 1.47 -1.66 -3.99
C PRO A 63 0.25 -2.44 -4.51
N LEU A 64 -0.58 -1.87 -5.39
CA LEU A 64 -1.70 -2.57 -6.02
C LEU A 64 -1.28 -3.29 -7.31
N ALA A 65 -0.29 -2.76 -8.01
CA ALA A 65 0.29 -3.38 -9.20
C ALA A 65 1.83 -3.42 -9.09
N PRO A 66 2.38 -4.25 -8.19
CA PRO A 66 3.82 -4.27 -7.95
C PRO A 66 4.57 -4.99 -9.08
N ASP A 67 5.73 -4.43 -9.45
CA ASP A 67 6.70 -5.06 -10.36
C ASP A 67 8.08 -5.13 -9.69
N ARG A 68 8.54 -6.36 -9.45
CA ARG A 68 9.82 -6.63 -8.80
C ARG A 68 11.03 -6.21 -9.63
N GLN A 69 10.87 -6.05 -10.95
CA GLN A 69 11.96 -5.59 -11.82
C GLN A 69 12.22 -4.08 -11.65
N VAL A 70 11.20 -3.33 -11.25
CA VAL A 70 11.29 -1.87 -11.05
C VAL A 70 11.79 -1.54 -9.65
N GLY A 71 11.19 -2.15 -8.63
CA GLY A 71 11.56 -1.88 -7.25
C GLY A 71 10.53 -2.36 -6.24
N LYS A 72 10.80 -2.11 -4.95
CA LYS A 72 9.85 -2.45 -3.88
C LYS A 72 8.92 -1.26 -3.61
N THR A 73 7.64 -1.55 -3.49
CA THR A 73 6.59 -0.58 -3.21
C THR A 73 5.95 -0.87 -1.87
N TYR A 74 5.58 0.16 -1.12
CA TYR A 74 5.03 0.02 0.22
C TYR A 74 3.78 0.89 0.40
N VAL A 75 2.83 0.40 1.18
CA VAL A 75 1.73 1.18 1.75
C VAL A 75 1.79 0.98 3.25
N TYR A 76 1.81 2.07 4.00
CA TYR A 76 1.89 2.00 5.46
C TYR A 76 1.06 3.08 6.12
N ARG A 77 0.57 2.73 7.31
CA ARG A 77 -0.17 3.64 8.18
C ARG A 77 0.83 4.56 8.88
N ALA A 78 0.72 5.87 8.64
CA ALA A 78 1.45 6.89 9.37
C ALA A 78 0.62 7.39 10.56
N GLN A 79 1.20 8.23 11.43
CA GLN A 79 0.48 8.79 12.59
C GLN A 79 -0.80 9.54 12.16
N ASP A 80 -0.69 10.37 11.11
CA ASP A 80 -1.78 11.25 10.65
C ASP A 80 -2.36 10.87 9.28
N GLY A 81 -2.19 9.63 8.85
CA GLY A 81 -2.74 9.17 7.58
C GLY A 81 -2.03 7.97 6.99
N TRP A 82 -1.60 8.09 5.74
CA TRP A 82 -1.00 7.02 4.96
C TRP A 82 0.20 7.50 4.20
N GLU A 83 1.16 6.61 4.01
CA GLU A 83 2.28 6.85 3.12
C GLU A 83 2.38 5.71 2.12
N VAL A 84 2.54 6.09 0.86
CA VAL A 84 2.51 5.20 -0.29
C VAL A 84 3.75 5.46 -1.12
N SER A 85 4.59 4.45 -1.27
CA SER A 85 5.76 4.51 -2.14
C SER A 85 5.51 3.75 -3.43
N GLY A 86 6.08 4.26 -4.50
CA GLY A 86 6.00 3.63 -5.81
C GLY A 86 7.02 4.19 -6.78
N TYR A 87 6.84 3.85 -8.05
CA TYR A 87 7.64 4.34 -9.15
C TYR A 87 6.72 4.77 -10.29
N TYR A 88 7.13 5.77 -11.05
CA TYR A 88 6.45 6.15 -12.28
C TYR A 88 7.44 6.41 -13.41
N ARG A 89 6.98 6.39 -14.66
CA ARG A 89 7.76 6.81 -15.83
C ARG A 89 6.89 7.42 -16.91
N ARG A 90 7.46 8.30 -17.73
CA ARG A 90 6.84 8.90 -18.92
C ARG A 90 7.09 8.02 -20.15
N GLY A 91 6.43 6.87 -20.17
CA GLY A 91 6.51 5.91 -21.26
C GLY A 91 7.80 5.08 -21.30
N PRO A 92 7.98 4.23 -22.32
CA PRO A 92 8.95 3.13 -22.28
C PRO A 92 10.42 3.54 -22.31
N SER A 93 10.74 4.72 -22.84
CA SER A 93 12.10 5.24 -22.94
C SER A 93 12.54 6.04 -21.72
N ASP A 94 11.61 6.37 -20.82
CA ASP A 94 11.90 7.11 -19.60
C ASP A 94 12.37 6.17 -18.48
N LEU A 95 13.18 6.71 -17.58
CA LEU A 95 13.63 5.99 -16.40
C LEU A 95 12.49 5.87 -15.40
N TRP A 96 12.57 4.88 -14.52
CA TRP A 96 11.65 4.78 -13.39
C TRP A 96 12.06 5.76 -12.29
N HIS A 97 11.14 6.67 -11.98
CA HIS A 97 11.30 7.69 -10.95
C HIS A 97 10.57 7.25 -9.67
N PRO A 98 11.27 7.09 -8.54
CA PRO A 98 10.60 6.77 -7.29
C PRO A 98 9.79 7.95 -6.79
N PHE A 99 8.66 7.66 -6.16
CA PHE A 99 7.86 8.63 -5.43
C PHE A 99 7.48 8.09 -4.05
N LEU A 100 7.23 9.02 -3.13
CA LEU A 100 6.62 8.79 -1.83
C LEU A 100 5.53 9.83 -1.64
N ALA A 101 4.28 9.38 -1.60
CA ALA A 101 3.12 10.21 -1.33
C ALA A 101 2.68 10.04 0.12
N THR A 102 2.59 11.15 0.84
CA THR A 102 2.00 11.23 2.18
C THR A 102 0.59 11.79 2.04
N LEU A 103 -0.37 11.04 2.55
CA LEU A 103 -1.79 11.37 2.60
C LEU A 103 -2.21 11.58 4.04
N ASP A 104 -3.14 12.50 4.28
CA ASP A 104 -3.79 12.64 5.57
C ASP A 104 -4.82 11.54 5.83
N ASN A 105 -5.50 11.59 6.98
CA ASN A 105 -6.56 10.66 7.35
C ASN A 105 -7.79 10.70 6.42
N SER A 106 -7.97 11.78 5.66
CA SER A 106 -9.03 11.94 4.65
C SER A 106 -8.56 11.51 3.26
N LEU A 107 -7.37 10.92 3.14
CA LEU A 107 -6.71 10.50 1.90
C LEU A 107 -6.37 11.67 0.97
N VAL A 108 -6.25 12.87 1.51
CA VAL A 108 -5.81 14.06 0.77
C VAL A 108 -4.28 14.15 0.80
N LEU A 109 -3.67 14.44 -0.34
CA LEU A 109 -2.22 14.61 -0.43
C LEU A 109 -1.75 15.77 0.44
N SER A 110 -0.90 15.47 1.43
CA SER A 110 -0.24 16.45 2.28
C SER A 110 1.21 16.69 1.85
N HIS A 111 1.86 15.69 1.25
CA HIS A 111 3.23 15.81 0.76
C HIS A 111 3.50 14.79 -0.35
N LEU A 112 4.26 15.17 -1.36
CA LEU A 112 4.70 14.33 -2.45
C LEU A 112 6.19 14.53 -2.66
N LYS A 113 6.96 13.47 -2.42
CA LYS A 113 8.40 13.44 -2.66
C LYS A 113 8.68 12.62 -3.91
N ILE A 114 9.46 13.16 -4.83
CA ILE A 114 9.88 12.47 -6.06
C ILE A 114 11.39 12.60 -6.27
N SER A 115 12.01 11.62 -6.94
CA SER A 115 13.38 11.77 -7.47
C SER A 115 13.31 11.81 -8.99
N ASP A 116 13.31 13.04 -9.50
CA ASP A 116 13.19 13.33 -10.91
C ASP A 116 13.76 14.72 -11.22
N SER A 117 15.01 14.72 -11.70
CA SER A 117 15.74 15.94 -12.03
C SER A 117 15.02 16.82 -13.06
N ALA A 118 14.17 16.24 -13.92
CA ALA A 118 13.43 16.99 -14.93
C ALA A 118 12.33 17.88 -14.32
N LEU A 119 11.96 17.66 -13.06
CA LEU A 119 10.89 18.38 -12.35
C LEU A 119 11.40 19.31 -11.25
N LEU A 120 12.72 19.51 -11.13
CA LEU A 120 13.32 20.36 -10.08
C LEU A 120 12.75 21.79 -10.07
N ASP A 121 12.58 22.39 -11.25
CA ASP A 121 12.02 23.74 -11.38
C ASP A 121 10.57 23.81 -10.92
N ARG A 122 9.81 22.71 -11.08
CA ARG A 122 8.40 22.62 -10.67
C ARG A 122 8.26 22.46 -9.16
N GLY A 123 9.14 21.67 -8.53
CA GLY A 123 9.16 21.51 -7.06
C GLY A 123 9.36 22.83 -6.31
N SER A 124 10.11 23.76 -6.90
CA SER A 124 10.40 25.07 -6.29
C SER A 124 9.16 25.96 -6.11
N GLY A 125 8.06 25.68 -6.82
CA GLY A 125 6.83 26.48 -6.80
C GLY A 125 5.62 25.82 -6.12
N ASP A 126 5.71 24.54 -5.74
CA ASP A 126 4.60 23.79 -5.15
C ASP A 126 4.95 23.33 -3.73
N GLY A 127 4.28 23.93 -2.73
CA GLY A 127 4.55 23.65 -1.32
C GLY A 127 4.25 22.22 -0.87
N LEU A 128 3.61 21.40 -1.71
CA LEU A 128 3.36 19.98 -1.45
C LEU A 128 4.34 19.06 -2.20
N LEU A 129 5.17 19.58 -3.10
CA LEU A 129 6.04 18.79 -3.96
C LEU A 129 7.52 18.99 -3.60
N GLU A 130 8.14 17.96 -3.04
CA GLU A 130 9.58 17.89 -2.83
C GLU A 130 10.22 17.11 -3.98
N VAL A 131 11.14 17.75 -4.71
CA VAL A 131 11.86 17.10 -5.82
C VAL A 131 13.32 16.93 -5.41
N LEU A 132 13.77 15.69 -5.39
CA LEU A 132 15.17 15.33 -5.21
C LEU A 132 15.88 15.26 -6.57
N PRO A 133 17.17 15.67 -6.63
CA PRO A 133 18.00 15.54 -7.83
C PRO A 133 18.27 14.07 -8.20
#